data_AF-A0A448BR96-F1
#
_entry.id   AF-A0A448BR96-F1
#
_cell.length_a   1.000
_cell.length_b   1.000
_cell.length_c   1.000
_cell.angle_alpha   90.00
_cell.angle_beta   90.00
_cell.angle_gamma   90.00
#
_symmetry.space_group_name_H-M   'P 1'
#
loop_
_entity.id
_entity.type
_entity.pdbx_description
1 polymer ?
#
loop_
_entity_poly.entity_id
_entity_poly.type
_entity_poly.pdbx_seq_one_letter_code
_entity_poly.pdbx_strand_id
1 'polypeptide(L)'
;MEGSVSVQVCKTWVQNADGTVGCTHLEWIQTYLLPPEAEGYLTLLMGGFDPSAFRLGFAGTIGLFAVGLGAGLIISAMRKARN
;
A
#
# COMPACT_ATOMS: atom_id res chain seq x y z
N MET A 1 7.87 6.95 -17.83
CA MET A 1 6.67 7.83 -17.82
C MET A 1 5.46 6.91 -17.99
N GLU A 2 5.18 6.08 -16.99
CA GLU A 2 4.04 5.13 -17.00
C GLU A 2 2.96 5.70 -16.08
N GLY A 3 1.72 5.80 -16.55
CA GLY A 3 0.57 6.28 -15.75
C GLY A 3 -0.28 7.39 -16.38
N SER A 4 0.10 7.92 -17.54
CA SER A 4 -0.76 8.86 -18.28
C SER A 4 -1.87 8.09 -19.00
N VAL A 5 -3.12 8.47 -18.77
CA VAL A 5 -4.29 7.93 -19.46
C VAL A 5 -4.97 9.04 -20.27
N SER A 6 -5.55 8.68 -21.40
CA SER A 6 -6.41 9.58 -22.17
C SER A 6 -7.84 9.46 -21.67
N VAL A 7 -8.40 10.55 -21.15
CA VAL A 7 -9.81 10.63 -20.75
C VAL A 7 -10.54 11.55 -21.72
N GLN A 8 -11.71 11.12 -22.18
CA GLN A 8 -12.57 11.95 -23.01
C GLN A 8 -13.40 12.85 -22.11
N VAL A 9 -13.28 14.16 -22.29
CA VAL A 9 -14.03 15.15 -21.52
C VAL A 9 -14.89 16.01 -22.42
N CYS A 10 -16.05 16.40 -21.92
CA CYS A 10 -16.89 17.38 -22.60
C CYS A 10 -16.46 18.80 -22.23
N LYS A 11 -16.11 19.62 -23.23
CA LYS A 11 -15.78 21.04 -23.04
C LYS A 11 -17.00 21.94 -23.13
N THR A 12 -17.99 21.54 -23.91
CA THR A 12 -19.15 22.40 -24.23
C THR A 12 -20.43 21.60 -24.13
N TRP A 13 -21.27 22.02 -23.19
CA TRP A 13 -22.57 21.42 -22.91
C TRP A 13 -23.66 22.30 -23.52
N VAL A 14 -24.66 21.67 -24.12
CA VAL A 14 -25.85 22.35 -24.66
C VAL A 14 -27.07 21.76 -23.97
N GLN A 15 -27.94 22.64 -23.47
CA GLN A 15 -29.27 22.24 -23.03
C GLN A 15 -30.20 22.20 -24.22
N ASN A 16 -30.78 21.03 -24.46
CA ASN A 16 -31.79 20.82 -25.47
C ASN A 16 -33.16 21.28 -24.94
N ALA A 17 -34.07 21.61 -25.85
CA ALA A 17 -35.40 22.11 -25.51
C ALA A 17 -36.29 21.08 -24.76
N ASP A 18 -35.90 19.80 -24.79
CA ASP A 18 -36.51 18.71 -24.03
C ASP A 18 -36.00 18.60 -22.58
N GLY A 19 -35.14 19.52 -22.14
CA GLY A 19 -34.54 19.54 -20.81
C GLY A 19 -33.34 18.62 -20.64
N THR A 20 -32.90 17.93 -21.70
CA THR A 20 -31.70 17.09 -21.65
C THR A 20 -30.43 17.93 -21.85
N VAL A 21 -29.32 17.50 -21.24
CA VAL A 21 -28.01 18.13 -21.42
C VAL A 21 -27.18 17.24 -22.33
N GLY A 22 -26.89 17.73 -23.54
CA GLY A 22 -26.04 17.05 -24.51
C GLY A 22 -24.61 17.61 -24.50
N CYS A 23 -23.63 16.74 -24.71
CA CYS A 23 -22.26 17.19 -25.00
C CYS A 23 -22.11 17.44 -26.50
N THR A 24 -21.64 18.64 -26.88
CA THR A 24 -21.43 18.99 -28.31
C THR A 24 -19.96 18.99 -28.71
N HIS A 25 -19.05 19.19 -27.76
CA HIS A 25 -17.61 19.20 -28.02
C HIS A 25 -16.88 18.30 -27.04
N LEU A 26 -16.40 17.17 -27.57
CA LEU A 26 -15.60 16.18 -26.85
C LEU A 26 -14.13 16.39 -27.19
N GLU A 27 -13.29 16.42 -26.16
CA GLU A 27 -11.84 16.55 -26.31
C GLU A 27 -11.16 15.43 -25.52
N TRP A 28 -10.10 14.89 -26.09
CA TRP A 28 -9.23 13.93 -25.41
C TRP A 28 -8.14 14.68 -24.68
N ILE A 29 -8.12 14.53 -23.35
CA ILE A 29 -7.08 15.13 -22.52
C ILE A 29 -6.25 14.00 -21.91
N GLN A 30 -4.93 14.17 -21.99
CA GLN A 30 -4.01 13.30 -21.29
C GLN A 30 -3.93 13.76 -19.83
N THR A 31 -4.36 12.89 -18.93
CA THR A 31 -4.35 13.15 -17.49
C THR A 31 -3.68 11.99 -16.77
N TYR A 32 -3.25 12.23 -15.54
CA TYR A 32 -2.71 11.19 -14.68
C TYR A 32 -3.87 10.55 -13.93
N LEU A 33 -3.99 9.22 -14.03
CA LEU A 33 -5.04 8.49 -13.32
C LEU A 33 -4.81 8.52 -11.80
N LEU A 34 -3.55 8.69 -11.39
CA LEU A 34 -3.15 8.97 -10.01
C LEU A 34 -2.16 10.14 -9.98
N PRO A 35 -2.37 11.14 -9.10
CA PRO A 35 -1.42 12.23 -8.95
C PRO A 35 -0.08 11.72 -8.38
N PRO A 36 1.05 12.36 -8.69
CA PRO A 36 2.39 11.91 -8.27
C PRO A 36 2.56 11.88 -6.75
N GLU A 37 1.77 12.65 -5.99
CA GLU A 37 1.69 12.54 -4.52
C GLU A 37 1.10 11.21 -4.00
N ALA A 38 0.42 10.44 -4.85
CA ALA A 38 -0.22 9.18 -4.49
C ALA A 38 0.63 7.92 -4.76
N GLU A 39 1.84 8.06 -5.32
CA GLU A 39 2.71 6.91 -5.64
C GLU A 39 3.04 6.07 -4.40
N GLY A 40 3.22 6.68 -3.23
CA GLY A 40 3.44 5.96 -1.96
C GLY A 40 2.23 5.13 -1.50
N TYR A 41 1.01 5.55 -1.85
CA TYR A 41 -0.23 4.81 -1.56
C TYR A 41 -0.46 3.66 -2.53
N LEU A 42 0.16 3.70 -3.72
CA LEU A 42 0.09 2.62 -4.71
C LEU A 42 0.74 1.33 -4.18
N THR A 43 1.86 1.47 -3.47
CA THR A 43 2.53 0.33 -2.81
C THR A 43 1.60 -0.29 -1.78
N LEU A 44 0.91 0.49 -0.95
CA LEU A 44 -0.04 0.01 0.06
C LEU A 44 -1.27 -0.68 -0.57
N LEU A 45 -1.82 -0.12 -1.65
CA LEU A 45 -3.05 -0.62 -2.29
C LEU A 45 -2.85 -1.94 -3.05
N MET A 46 -1.62 -2.27 -3.46
CA MET A 46 -1.30 -3.49 -4.23
C MET A 46 -0.65 -4.61 -3.41
N GLY A 47 -0.75 -4.56 -2.08
CA GLY A 47 -0.18 -5.56 -1.17
C GLY A 47 1.08 -5.08 -0.44
N GLY A 48 1.14 -3.78 -0.12
CA GLY A 48 2.33 -3.13 0.40
C GLY A 48 2.83 -3.72 1.70
N PHE A 49 4.06 -4.21 1.65
CA PHE A 49 4.80 -4.61 2.83
C PHE A 49 5.13 -3.38 3.67
N ASP A 50 4.52 -3.26 4.85
CA ASP A 50 4.88 -2.24 5.83
C ASP A 50 6.14 -2.70 6.61
N PRO A 51 7.31 -2.08 6.37
CA PRO A 51 8.56 -2.53 6.98
C PRO A 51 8.58 -2.30 8.50
N SER A 52 7.78 -1.35 8.98
CA SER A 52 7.70 -1.02 10.41
C SER A 52 6.86 -2.05 11.16
N ALA A 53 5.71 -2.44 10.61
CA ALA A 53 4.85 -3.50 11.13
C ALA A 53 5.54 -4.87 11.06
N PHE A 54 6.23 -5.16 9.95
CA PHE A 54 7.04 -6.38 9.83
C PHE A 54 8.15 -6.41 10.88
N ARG A 55 8.91 -5.32 11.06
CA ARG A 55 9.94 -5.25 12.10
C ARG A 55 9.35 -5.45 13.49
N LEU A 56 8.24 -4.79 13.82
CA LEU A 56 7.57 -4.94 15.12
C LEU A 56 7.14 -6.39 15.37
N GLY A 57 6.45 -7.02 14.41
CA GLY A 57 5.98 -8.40 14.56
C GLY A 57 7.10 -9.44 14.53
N PHE A 58 7.94 -9.40 13.50
CA PHE A 58 9.00 -10.38 13.28
C PHE A 58 10.13 -10.24 14.31
N ALA A 59 10.66 -9.03 14.54
CA ALA A 59 11.75 -8.85 15.50
C ALA A 59 11.28 -9.09 16.94
N GLY A 60 10.04 -8.73 17.27
CA GLY A 60 9.44 -9.04 18.58
C GLY A 60 9.34 -10.55 18.82
N THR A 61 8.84 -11.30 17.84
CA THR A 61 8.69 -12.77 17.93
C THR A 61 10.05 -13.47 18.05
N ILE A 62 11.02 -13.10 17.21
CA ILE A 62 12.38 -13.66 17.27
C ILE A 62 13.08 -13.28 18.59
N GLY A 63 12.87 -12.06 19.09
CA GLY A 63 13.41 -11.63 20.39
C GLY A 63 12.89 -12.46 21.55
N LEU A 64 11.58 -12.67 21.62
CA LEU A 64 10.95 -13.54 22.63
C LEU A 64 11.46 -14.99 22.53
N PHE A 65 11.61 -15.51 21.32
CA PHE A 65 12.16 -16.84 21.07
C PHE A 65 13.60 -16.95 21.59
N ALA A 66 14.46 -15.98 21.27
CA ALA A 66 15.86 -15.98 21.69
C ALA A 66 15.99 -15.92 23.22
N VAL A 67 15.16 -15.13 23.90
CA VAL A 67 15.15 -15.05 25.37
C VAL A 67 14.70 -16.38 25.99
N GLY A 68 13.61 -16.96 25.50
CA GLY A 68 13.11 -18.25 25.99
C GLY A 68 14.13 -19.38 25.78
N LEU A 69 14.74 -19.44 24.60
CA LEU A 69 15.77 -20.42 24.26
C LEU A 69 17.03 -20.23 25.12
N GLY A 70 17.49 -18.99 25.30
CA GLY A 70 18.63 -18.67 26.15
C GLY A 70 18.40 -19.09 27.61
N ALA A 71 17.25 -18.73 28.20
CA ALA A 71 16.90 -19.13 29.56
C ALA A 71 16.83 -20.66 29.70
N GLY A 72 16.21 -21.35 28.74
CA GLY A 72 16.12 -22.81 28.71
C GLY A 72 17.49 -23.49 28.63
N LEU A 73 18.41 -22.96 27.82
CA LEU A 73 19.77 -23.47 27.71
C LEU A 73 20.57 -23.29 29.01
N ILE A 74 20.45 -22.14 29.68
CA ILE A 74 21.10 -21.88 30.97
C ILE A 74 20.60 -22.89 32.02
N ILE A 75 19.28 -23.07 32.13
CA ILE A 75 18.69 -24.02 33.08
C ILE A 75 19.13 -25.46 32.77
N SER A 76 19.19 -25.83 31.49
CA SER A 76 19.66 -27.14 31.04
C SER A 76 21.13 -27.39 31.41
N ALA A 77 21.98 -26.39 31.19
CA ALA A 77 23.40 -26.46 31.55
C ALA A 77 23.59 -26.58 33.07
N MET A 78 22.84 -25.81 33.86
CA MET A 78 22.86 -25.91 35.32
C MET A 78 22.40 -27.27 35.82
N ARG A 79 21.35 -27.84 35.21
CA ARG A 79 20.87 -29.19 35.55
C ARG A 79 21.91 -30.25 35.21
N LYS A 80 22.61 -30.10 34.08
CA LYS A 80 23.70 -30.99 33.67
C LYS A 80 24.93 -30.89 34.58
N ALA A 81 25.25 -29.70 35.10
CA ALA A 81 26.38 -29.52 36.01
C ALA A 81 26.13 -30.08 37.42
N ARG A 82 24.86 -30.20 37.82
CA ARG A 82 24.45 -30.76 39.11
C ARG A 82 24.39 -32.30 39.12
N ASN A 83 24.37 -32.92 37.94
CA ASN A 83 24.15 -34.36 37.76
C ASN A 83 25.40 -35.03 37.18
#